data_AF-A0A930F5K9-F1
#
_entry.id   AF-A0A930F5K9-F1
#
_cell.length_a   1.000
_cell.length_b   1.000
_cell.length_c   1.000
_cell.angle_alpha   90.00
_cell.angle_beta   90.00
_cell.angle_gamma   90.00
#
_symmetry.space_group_name_H-M   'P 1'
#
loop_
_entity.id
_entity.type
_entity.pdbx_description
1 polymer ?
#
loop_
_entity_poly.entity_id
_entity_poly.type
_entity_poly.pdbx_seq_one_letter_code
_entity_poly.pdbx_strand_id
1 'polypeptide(L)'
;MTKTKVCRPNGLKYLGYSFFQRNGWKPKPHIKSVEKLKAKLHELTIRSKSISMESRIAKINSVIRGWVNYFRICEMKTVLRTIDKWLRVRIRMCIWKQWKTIQKRRRALMKLGAPRWLAEGLSNSRKGCMAIAKGGLGSFISEKILKLKGLLSLTDHYQEVHSY
;
A
#
# COMPACT_ATOMS: atom_id res chain seq x y z
N MET A 1 20.05 -13.58 19.07
CA MET A 1 19.06 -12.99 20.01
C MET A 1 18.37 -14.12 20.77
N THR A 2 18.53 -14.17 22.08
CA THR A 2 17.89 -15.15 22.97
C THR A 2 16.39 -14.90 23.03
N LYS A 3 15.57 -15.96 22.98
CA LYS A 3 14.09 -15.86 22.92
C LYS A 3 13.48 -15.40 24.25
N THR A 4 14.06 -15.85 25.36
CA THR A 4 13.63 -15.52 26.72
C THR A 4 14.33 -14.26 27.21
N LYS A 5 13.57 -13.32 27.77
CA LYS A 5 14.07 -12.11 28.42
C LYS A 5 13.03 -11.52 29.36
N VAL A 6 13.47 -10.96 30.47
CA VAL A 6 12.62 -10.14 31.36
C VAL A 6 12.56 -8.74 30.76
N CYS A 7 11.38 -8.27 30.37
CA CYS A 7 11.22 -6.95 29.76
C CYS A 7 9.79 -6.42 29.94
N ARG A 8 9.62 -5.10 29.79
CA ARG A 8 8.30 -4.48 29.74
C ARG A 8 7.53 -4.93 28.48
N PRO A 9 6.18 -4.99 28.52
CA PRO A 9 5.37 -5.44 27.38
C PRO A 9 5.63 -4.70 26.05
N ASN A 10 6.08 -3.44 26.09
CA ASN A 10 6.43 -2.67 24.91
C ASN A 10 7.68 -3.20 24.16
N GLY A 11 8.60 -3.85 24.87
CA GLY A 11 9.82 -4.46 24.32
C GLY A 11 9.66 -5.94 23.96
N LEU A 12 8.48 -6.51 24.20
CA LEU A 12 8.15 -7.91 23.94
C LEU A 12 7.51 -8.07 22.56
N LYS A 13 7.87 -9.16 21.88
CA LYS A 13 7.12 -9.67 20.73
C LYS A 13 6.39 -10.93 21.16
N TYR A 14 5.07 -10.89 21.22
CA TYR A 14 4.24 -12.04 21.57
C TYR A 14 3.26 -12.32 20.43
N LEU A 15 3.35 -13.51 19.81
CA LEU A 15 2.50 -13.89 18.66
C LEU A 15 2.43 -12.86 17.51
N GLY A 16 3.47 -12.03 17.34
CA GLY A 16 3.48 -10.96 16.33
C GLY A 16 2.85 -9.64 16.77
N TYR A 17 2.34 -9.58 18.00
CA TYR A 17 1.91 -8.39 18.71
C TYR A 17 3.05 -7.77 19.52
N SER A 18 2.89 -6.49 19.79
CA SER A 18 3.63 -5.68 20.75
C SER A 18 2.60 -4.86 21.52
N PHE A 19 3.01 -4.19 22.60
CA PHE A 19 2.09 -3.40 23.41
C PHE A 19 2.54 -1.96 23.52
N PHE A 20 1.60 -1.06 23.75
CA PHE A 20 1.88 0.31 24.12
C PHE A 20 0.99 0.71 25.30
N GLN A 21 1.43 1.70 26.06
CA GLN A 21 0.71 2.14 27.25
C GLN A 21 -0.07 3.40 26.90
N ARG A 22 -1.39 3.33 27.00
CA ARG A 22 -2.32 4.47 26.91
C ARG A 22 -3.57 4.13 27.71
N ASN A 23 -3.65 4.64 28.94
CA ASN A 23 -4.71 4.32 29.90
C ASN A 23 -4.86 2.79 30.07
N GLY A 24 -3.74 2.09 30.27
CA GLY A 24 -3.65 0.63 30.22
C GLY A 24 -2.76 0.11 29.09
N TRP A 25 -2.48 -1.19 29.09
CA TRP A 25 -1.72 -1.84 28.02
C TRP A 25 -2.63 -2.18 26.84
N LYS A 26 -2.33 -1.61 25.68
CA LYS A 26 -3.07 -1.84 24.45
C LYS A 26 -2.22 -2.58 23.42
N PRO A 27 -2.80 -3.53 22.66
CA PRO A 27 -2.07 -4.27 21.65
C PRO A 27 -1.85 -3.42 20.39
N LYS A 28 -0.66 -3.56 19.81
CA LYS A 28 -0.27 -3.04 18.50
C LYS A 28 0.45 -4.12 17.69
N PRO A 29 0.47 -4.04 16.35
CA PRO A 29 1.29 -4.96 15.56
C PRO A 29 2.76 -4.73 15.85
N HIS A 30 3.52 -5.80 16.08
CA HIS A 30 4.97 -5.67 16.26
C HIS A 30 5.63 -5.20 14.97
N ILE A 31 6.72 -4.41 15.07
CA ILE A 31 7.45 -3.82 13.94
C ILE A 31 7.81 -4.88 12.88
N LYS A 32 8.40 -6.00 13.31
CA LYS A 32 8.68 -7.17 12.44
C LYS A 32 7.46 -7.72 11.69
N SER A 33 6.26 -7.68 12.27
CA SER A 33 5.03 -8.15 11.60
C SER A 33 4.59 -7.17 10.52
N VAL A 34 4.75 -5.86 10.78
CA VAL A 34 4.50 -4.79 9.81
C VAL A 34 5.50 -4.84 8.66
N GLU A 35 6.78 -5.08 8.95
CA GLU A 35 7.83 -5.28 7.95
C GLU A 35 7.55 -6.48 7.06
N LYS A 36 7.11 -7.61 7.64
CA LYS A 36 6.67 -8.79 6.88
C LYS A 36 5.50 -8.48 5.95
N LEU A 37 4.50 -7.71 6.41
CA LEU A 37 3.40 -7.26 5.55
C LEU A 37 3.93 -6.40 4.40
N LYS A 38 4.76 -5.40 4.69
CA LYS A 38 5.37 -4.54 3.66
C LYS A 38 6.19 -5.34 2.66
N ALA A 39 6.97 -6.33 3.10
CA ALA A 39 7.74 -7.21 2.23
C ALA A 39 6.84 -8.02 1.30
N LYS A 40 5.78 -8.65 1.84
CA LYS A 40 4.82 -9.43 1.04
C LYS A 40 4.08 -8.55 0.01
N LEU A 41 3.66 -7.34 0.41
CA LEU A 41 3.07 -6.37 -0.51
C LEU A 41 4.09 -5.85 -1.54
N HIS A 42 5.36 -5.71 -1.16
CA HIS A 42 6.44 -5.33 -2.07
C HIS A 42 6.59 -6.37 -3.17
N GLU A 43 6.70 -7.65 -2.83
CA GLU A 43 6.83 -8.77 -3.76
C GLU A 43 5.67 -8.81 -4.77
N LEU A 44 4.45 -8.59 -4.28
CA LEU A 44 3.25 -8.50 -5.12
C LEU A 44 3.25 -7.26 -6.02
N THR A 45 3.93 -6.20 -5.64
CA THR A 45 4.02 -4.93 -6.39
C THR A 45 5.39 -4.72 -7.05
N ILE A 46 6.12 -5.80 -7.32
CA ILE A 46 7.32 -5.74 -8.15
C ILE A 46 6.91 -5.40 -9.58
N ARG A 47 7.46 -4.30 -10.10
CA ARG A 47 7.15 -3.74 -11.43
C ARG A 47 7.67 -4.58 -12.61
N SER A 48 8.68 -5.42 -12.39
CA SER A 48 9.22 -6.34 -13.41
C SER A 48 8.41 -7.64 -13.52
N LYS A 49 7.52 -7.92 -12.57
CA LYS A 49 6.71 -9.14 -12.56
C LYS A 49 5.59 -9.01 -13.59
N SER A 50 5.55 -9.90 -14.58
CA SER A 50 4.52 -9.95 -15.61
C SER A 50 3.24 -10.59 -15.07
N ILE A 51 2.39 -9.78 -14.45
CA ILE A 51 1.06 -10.18 -13.93
C ILE A 51 0.10 -9.05 -14.29
N SER A 52 -1.12 -9.42 -14.71
CA SER A 52 -2.21 -8.47 -14.94
C SER A 52 -2.50 -7.62 -13.70
N MET A 53 -2.97 -6.39 -13.91
CA MET A 53 -3.25 -5.49 -12.79
C MET A 53 -4.38 -6.02 -11.89
N GLU A 54 -5.40 -6.64 -12.50
CA GLU A 54 -6.54 -7.23 -11.78
C GLU A 54 -6.11 -8.39 -10.88
N SER A 55 -5.33 -9.33 -11.41
CA SER A 55 -4.79 -10.45 -10.61
C SER A 55 -3.89 -9.94 -9.48
N ARG A 56 -3.12 -8.87 -9.74
CA ARG A 56 -2.29 -8.22 -8.71
C ARG A 56 -3.13 -7.61 -7.61
N ILE A 57 -4.19 -6.88 -7.95
CA ILE A 57 -5.12 -6.27 -6.99
C ILE A 57 -5.81 -7.37 -6.17
N ALA A 58 -6.30 -8.44 -6.81
CA ALA A 58 -6.92 -9.56 -6.10
C ALA A 58 -5.97 -10.19 -5.06
N LYS A 59 -4.72 -10.47 -5.44
CA LYS A 59 -3.70 -11.01 -4.52
C LYS A 59 -3.38 -10.05 -3.37
N ILE A 60 -3.28 -8.75 -3.65
CA ILE A 60 -3.07 -7.72 -2.64
C ILE A 60 -4.24 -7.69 -1.65
N ASN A 61 -5.47 -7.71 -2.15
CA ASN A 61 -6.67 -7.70 -1.32
C ASN A 61 -6.74 -8.91 -0.39
N SER A 62 -6.43 -10.12 -0.88
CA SER A 62 -6.41 -11.32 -0.05
C SER A 62 -5.39 -11.23 1.09
N VAL A 63 -4.19 -10.68 0.82
CA VAL A 63 -3.18 -10.44 1.86
C VAL A 63 -3.66 -9.42 2.88
N ILE A 64 -4.27 -8.32 2.42
CA ILE A 64 -4.80 -7.28 3.30
C ILE A 64 -5.88 -7.82 4.22
N ARG A 65 -6.88 -8.52 3.67
CA ARG A 65 -7.99 -9.10 4.45
C ARG A 65 -7.48 -10.04 5.53
N GLY A 66 -6.62 -10.99 5.17
CA GLY A 66 -6.06 -11.94 6.13
C GLY A 66 -5.25 -11.24 7.24
N TRP A 67 -4.48 -10.21 6.89
CA TRP A 67 -3.65 -9.51 7.88
C TRP A 67 -4.47 -8.61 8.80
N VAL A 68 -5.45 -7.87 8.27
CA VAL A 68 -6.34 -7.02 9.07
C VAL A 68 -7.20 -7.86 10.01
N ASN A 69 -7.75 -8.98 9.53
CA ASN A 69 -8.53 -9.91 10.37
C ASN A 69 -7.69 -10.52 11.48
N TYR A 70 -6.43 -10.89 11.20
CA TYR A 70 -5.54 -11.41 12.23
C TYR A 70 -5.27 -10.37 13.32
N PHE A 71 -4.95 -9.13 12.95
CA PHE A 71 -4.66 -8.03 13.88
C PHE A 71 -5.89 -7.20 14.28
N ARG A 72 -7.10 -7.79 14.21
CA ARG A 72 -8.36 -7.05 14.45
C ARG A 72 -8.52 -6.44 15.84
N ILE A 73 -7.74 -6.89 16.83
CA ILE A 73 -7.81 -6.38 18.21
C ILE A 73 -6.90 -5.16 18.39
N CYS A 74 -5.98 -4.91 17.45
CA CYS A 74 -4.96 -3.86 17.58
C CYS A 74 -5.44 -2.47 17.20
N GLU A 75 -4.94 -1.46 17.92
CA GLU A 75 -4.94 -0.09 17.42
C GLU A 75 -3.84 0.10 16.37
N MET A 76 -4.21 0.15 15.08
CA MET A 76 -3.24 0.22 13.98
C MET A 76 -3.57 1.21 12.86
N LYS A 77 -4.55 2.11 13.05
CA LYS A 77 -4.99 3.11 12.05
C LYS A 77 -3.83 3.88 11.40
N THR A 78 -2.87 4.34 12.21
CA THR A 78 -1.71 5.13 11.73
C THR A 78 -0.75 4.30 10.88
N VAL A 79 -0.50 3.05 11.28
CA VAL A 79 0.34 2.10 10.55
C VAL A 79 -0.32 1.76 9.21
N LEU A 80 -1.62 1.45 9.22
CA LEU A 80 -2.38 1.13 8.02
C LEU A 80 -2.38 2.28 7.02
N ARG A 81 -2.67 3.51 7.46
CA ARG A 81 -2.64 4.71 6.60
C ARG A 81 -1.27 4.93 5.93
N THR A 82 -0.19 4.62 6.64
CA THR A 82 1.18 4.73 6.12
C THR A 82 1.44 3.68 5.04
N ILE A 83 1.01 2.44 5.28
CA ILE A 83 1.14 1.35 4.31
C ILE A 83 0.26 1.61 3.08
N ASP A 84 -0.96 2.08 3.27
CA ASP A 84 -1.92 2.43 2.21
C ASP A 84 -1.33 3.47 1.24
N LYS A 85 -0.78 4.56 1.77
CA LYS A 85 -0.11 5.60 0.97
C LYS A 85 1.03 5.01 0.15
N TRP A 86 1.88 4.20 0.79
CA TRP A 86 3.02 3.55 0.14
C TRP A 86 2.57 2.56 -0.95
N LEU A 87 1.55 1.75 -0.67
CA LEU A 87 1.00 0.75 -1.58
C LEU A 87 0.42 1.40 -2.84
N ARG A 88 -0.34 2.49 -2.71
CA ARG A 88 -0.87 3.25 -3.85
C ARG A 88 0.22 3.77 -4.77
N VAL A 89 1.31 4.30 -4.21
CA VAL A 89 2.47 4.74 -5.01
C VAL A 89 3.07 3.56 -5.79
N ARG A 90 3.21 2.39 -5.16
CA ARG A 90 3.75 1.20 -5.84
C ARG A 90 2.85 0.68 -6.96
N ILE A 91 1.54 0.68 -6.76
CA ILE A 91 0.58 0.31 -7.81
C ILE A 91 0.68 1.27 -8.99
N ARG A 92 0.74 2.59 -8.73
CA ARG A 92 0.96 3.60 -9.77
C ARG A 92 2.28 3.41 -10.52
N MET A 93 3.35 3.01 -9.82
CA MET A 93 4.62 2.65 -10.48
C MET A 93 4.46 1.46 -11.43
N CYS A 94 3.68 0.44 -11.04
CA CYS A 94 3.38 -0.72 -11.89
C CYS A 94 2.59 -0.30 -13.14
N ILE A 95 1.55 0.52 -12.98
CA ILE A 95 0.75 1.07 -14.08
C ILE A 95 1.65 1.86 -15.05
N TRP A 96 2.49 2.75 -14.53
CA TRP A 96 3.40 3.56 -15.34
C TRP A 96 4.39 2.70 -16.15
N LYS A 97 4.90 1.62 -15.53
CA LYS A 97 5.78 0.67 -16.21
C LYS A 97 5.05 -0.13 -17.28
N GLN A 98 3.79 -0.53 -17.04
CA GLN A 98 2.95 -1.26 -17.99
C GLN A 98 2.63 -0.44 -19.25
N TRP A 99 2.58 0.88 -19.15
CA TRP A 99 2.41 1.74 -20.33
C TRP A 99 3.64 1.70 -21.25
N LYS A 100 4.84 1.40 -20.74
CA LYS A 100 6.12 1.18 -21.46
C LYS A 100 6.56 2.31 -22.39
N THR A 101 5.80 2.62 -23.43
CA THR A 101 6.10 3.59 -24.49
C THR A 101 5.53 4.98 -24.18
N ILE A 102 6.20 6.01 -24.71
CA ILE A 102 5.81 7.42 -24.57
C ILE A 102 4.38 7.64 -25.11
N GLN A 103 4.10 7.14 -26.32
CA GLN A 103 2.78 7.29 -26.95
C GLN A 103 1.65 6.70 -26.10
N LYS A 104 1.87 5.53 -25.49
CA LYS A 104 0.87 4.89 -24.62
C LYS A 104 0.69 5.64 -23.31
N ARG A 105 1.78 6.13 -22.70
CA ARG A 105 1.72 6.97 -21.50
C ARG A 105 0.92 8.25 -21.75
N ARG A 106 1.22 8.95 -22.84
CA ARG A 106 0.52 10.17 -23.24
C ARG A 106 -0.96 9.92 -23.47
N ARG A 107 -1.33 8.91 -24.26
CA ARG A 107 -2.73 8.53 -24.51
C ARG A 107 -3.47 8.17 -23.22
N ALA A 108 -2.84 7.40 -22.34
CA ALA A 108 -3.44 7.01 -21.07
C ALA A 108 -3.64 8.22 -20.13
N LEU A 109 -2.69 9.15 -20.06
CA LEU A 109 -2.81 10.38 -19.28
C LEU A 109 -3.95 11.27 -19.81
N MET A 110 -4.06 11.46 -21.12
CA MET A 110 -5.17 12.22 -21.71
C MET A 110 -6.53 11.55 -21.44
N LYS A 111 -6.59 10.21 -21.49
CA LYS A 111 -7.81 9.45 -21.12
C LYS A 111 -8.18 9.61 -19.63
N LEU A 112 -7.21 9.89 -18.76
CA LEU A 112 -7.43 10.20 -17.35
C LEU A 112 -7.76 11.68 -17.10
N GLY A 113 -7.91 12.50 -18.17
CA GLY A 113 -8.26 13.92 -18.07
C GLY A 113 -7.07 14.88 -17.96
N ALA A 114 -5.84 14.42 -18.19
CA ALA A 114 -4.69 15.32 -18.22
C ALA A 114 -4.71 16.19 -19.49
N PRO A 115 -4.49 17.51 -19.40
CA PRO A 115 -4.37 18.35 -20.59
C PRO A 115 -3.13 17.94 -21.40
N ARG A 116 -3.18 18.17 -22.71
CA ARG A 116 -2.18 17.69 -23.67
C ARG A 116 -0.74 18.08 -23.30
N TRP A 117 -0.51 19.34 -22.93
CA TRP A 117 0.81 19.86 -22.55
C TRP A 117 1.41 19.08 -21.36
N LEU A 118 0.59 18.76 -20.35
CA LEU A 118 1.02 18.03 -19.17
C LEU A 118 1.25 16.55 -19.48
N ALA A 119 0.39 15.96 -20.31
CA ALA A 119 0.54 14.57 -20.74
C ALA A 119 1.83 14.37 -21.55
N GLU A 120 2.17 15.31 -22.44
CA GLU A 120 3.42 15.33 -23.19
C GLU A 120 4.63 15.45 -22.24
N GLY A 121 4.63 16.45 -21.35
CA GLY A 121 5.70 16.66 -20.37
C GLY A 121 5.95 15.48 -19.43
N LEU A 122 4.88 14.87 -18.89
CA LEU A 122 5.00 13.69 -18.02
C LEU A 122 5.45 12.44 -18.78
N SER A 123 5.00 12.25 -20.02
CA SER A 123 5.33 11.05 -20.81
C SER A 123 6.81 10.98 -21.20
N ASN A 124 7.42 12.16 -21.48
CA ASN A 124 8.82 12.35 -21.87
C ASN A 124 9.76 12.73 -20.71
N SER A 125 9.23 12.83 -19.50
CA SER A 125 10.01 13.21 -18.33
C SER A 125 11.15 12.20 -18.04
N ARG A 126 12.36 12.73 -17.79
CA ARG A 126 13.52 11.96 -17.32
C ARG A 126 13.45 11.55 -15.84
N LYS A 127 12.44 12.03 -15.10
CA LYS A 127 12.24 11.68 -13.68
C LYS A 127 12.00 10.17 -13.50
N GLY A 128 12.50 9.63 -12.39
CA GLY A 128 12.26 8.24 -12.02
C GLY A 128 10.78 7.92 -11.80
N CYS A 129 10.39 6.66 -12.03
CA CYS A 129 8.99 6.22 -11.96
C CYS A 129 8.30 6.51 -10.61
N MET A 130 9.05 6.51 -9.50
CA MET A 130 8.51 6.81 -8.17
C MET A 130 8.12 8.29 -8.04
N ALA A 131 8.93 9.20 -8.60
CA ALA A 131 8.62 10.63 -8.60
C ALA A 131 7.36 10.90 -9.43
N ILE A 132 7.23 10.26 -10.60
CA ILE A 132 6.03 10.36 -11.44
C ILE A 132 4.80 9.77 -10.74
N ALA A 133 4.94 8.61 -10.09
CA ALA A 133 3.87 7.94 -9.36
C ALA A 133 3.36 8.71 -8.14
N LYS A 134 4.24 9.43 -7.44
CA LYS A 134 3.88 10.29 -6.30
C LYS A 134 3.26 11.61 -6.75
N GLY A 135 3.84 12.25 -7.76
CA GLY A 135 3.43 13.56 -8.25
C GLY A 135 2.36 13.47 -9.33
N GLY A 136 2.76 13.67 -10.59
CA GLY A 136 1.85 13.82 -11.73
C GLY A 136 0.81 12.70 -11.82
N LEU A 137 1.22 11.44 -11.77
CA LEU A 137 0.29 10.31 -11.85
C LEU A 137 -0.57 10.15 -10.59
N GLY A 138 -0.08 10.60 -9.43
CA GLY A 138 -0.82 10.59 -8.18
C GLY A 138 -2.05 11.51 -8.19
N SER A 139 -1.96 12.60 -8.96
CA SER A 139 -3.06 13.56 -9.14
C SER A 139 -4.18 12.98 -10.01
N PHE A 140 -3.82 12.26 -11.08
CA PHE A 140 -4.80 11.65 -12.00
C PHE A 140 -5.34 10.31 -11.50
N ILE A 141 -4.48 9.44 -10.95
CA ILE A 141 -4.89 8.16 -10.38
C ILE A 141 -5.13 8.35 -8.89
N SER A 142 -6.28 8.94 -8.58
CA SER A 142 -6.73 9.18 -7.21
C SER A 142 -7.00 7.88 -6.45
N GLU A 143 -7.11 7.98 -5.13
CA GLU A 143 -7.53 6.85 -4.29
C GLU A 143 -8.91 6.32 -4.69
N LYS A 144 -9.83 7.22 -5.07
CA LYS A 144 -11.18 6.86 -5.54
C LYS A 144 -11.13 5.96 -6.76
N ILE A 145 -10.30 6.30 -7.75
CA ILE A 145 -10.14 5.49 -8.98
C ILE A 145 -9.58 4.10 -8.67
N LEU A 146 -8.61 4.02 -7.75
CA LEU A 146 -8.06 2.72 -7.35
C LEU A 146 -9.09 1.85 -6.62
N LYS A 147 -9.92 2.46 -5.75
CA LYS A 147 -11.03 1.78 -5.08
C LYS A 147 -12.08 1.28 -6.08
N LEU A 148 -12.46 2.11 -7.06
CA LEU A 148 -13.35 1.71 -8.15
C LEU A 148 -12.81 0.55 -8.98
N LYS A 149 -11.48 0.43 -9.11
CA LYS A 149 -10.81 -0.71 -9.74
C LYS A 149 -10.69 -1.94 -8.83
N GLY A 150 -11.29 -1.89 -7.64
CA GLY A 150 -11.35 -2.99 -6.69
C GLY A 150 -10.19 -3.06 -5.71
N LEU A 151 -9.32 -2.04 -5.60
CA LEU A 151 -8.30 -2.02 -4.55
C LEU A 151 -8.94 -1.76 -3.19
N LEU A 152 -8.80 -2.71 -2.27
CA LEU A 152 -9.25 -2.57 -0.90
C LEU A 152 -8.33 -1.60 -0.16
N SER A 153 -8.88 -0.55 0.45
CA SER A 153 -8.12 0.27 1.40
C SER A 153 -7.96 -0.50 2.70
N LEU A 154 -6.72 -0.58 3.20
CA LEU A 154 -6.45 -1.21 4.49
C LEU A 154 -7.20 -0.49 5.62
N THR A 155 -7.31 0.83 5.53
CA THR A 155 -7.92 1.66 6.57
C THR A 155 -9.44 1.47 6.62
N ASP A 156 -10.10 1.48 5.45
CA ASP A 156 -11.55 1.28 5.37
C ASP A 156 -11.94 -0.11 5.87
N HIS A 157 -11.25 -1.15 5.40
CA HIS A 157 -11.52 -2.52 5.85
C HIS A 157 -11.28 -2.72 7.34
N TYR A 158 -10.26 -2.06 7.89
CA TYR A 158 -10.02 -2.06 9.33
C TYR A 158 -11.17 -1.42 10.12
N GLN A 159 -11.73 -0.32 9.61
CA GLN A 159 -12.90 0.32 10.23
C GLN A 159 -14.11 -0.60 10.17
N GLU A 160 -14.40 -1.22 9.03
CA GLU A 160 -15.47 -2.21 8.89
C GLU A 160 -15.35 -3.31 9.94
N VAL A 161 -14.17 -3.91 10.10
CA VAL A 161 -13.93 -5.01 11.05
C VAL A 161 -13.98 -4.55 12.51
N HIS A 162 -13.71 -3.28 12.81
CA HIS A 162 -13.76 -2.71 14.18
C HIS A 162 -15.13 -2.16 14.57
N SER A 163 -16.03 -1.97 13.60
CA SER A 163 -17.37 -1.46 13.84
C SER A 163 -18.35 -2.55 14.31
N TYR A 164 -17.98 -3.82 14.18
CA TYR A 164 -18.69 -4.98 14.74
C TYR A 164 -18.05 -5.43 16.05
#